data_AF-A0A1M5I2P9-F1
#
_entry.id   AF-A0A1M5I2P9-F1
#
_cell.length_a   1.000
_cell.length_b   1.000
_cell.length_c   1.000
_cell.angle_alpha   90.00
_cell.angle_beta   90.00
_cell.angle_gamma   90.00
#
_symmetry.space_group_name_H-M   'P 1'
#
loop_
_entity.id
_entity.type
_entity.pdbx_description
1 polymer ?
#
loop_
_entity_poly.entity_id
_entity_poly.type
_entity_poly.pdbx_seq_one_letter_code
_entity_poly.pdbx_strand_id
1 'polypeptide(L)' 'MLVQQPSQYIDFLVYCKKRRSFCKGYHRLKKLWYNGEIAYSDYVQSLRKIRRAAIELELDYFDILHMRY' A
#
# COMPACT_ATOMS: atom_id res chain seq x y z
N MET A 1 16.49 -20.08 -20.10
CA MET A 1 16.41 -18.85 -19.27
C MET A 1 15.08 -18.19 -19.56
N LEU A 2 14.17 -18.18 -18.57
CA LEU A 2 12.89 -17.47 -18.69
C LEU A 2 13.20 -15.98 -18.79
N VAL A 3 13.15 -15.43 -20.00
CA VAL A 3 13.07 -13.99 -20.19
C VAL A 3 11.69 -13.61 -19.66
N GLN A 4 11.61 -13.26 -18.37
CA GLN A 4 10.46 -12.51 -17.87
C GLN A 4 10.37 -11.26 -18.74
N GLN A 5 9.24 -11.08 -19.41
CA GLN A 5 9.00 -9.93 -20.28
C GLN A 5 9.36 -8.66 -19.49
N PRO A 6 10.15 -7.72 -20.03
CA PRO A 6 10.56 -6.51 -19.29
C PRO A 6 9.40 -5.75 -18.64
N SER A 7 8.20 -5.84 -19.22
CA SER A 7 6.95 -5.32 -18.65
C SER A 7 6.64 -5.89 -17.26
N GLN A 8 6.77 -7.20 -17.05
CA GLN A 8 6.51 -7.85 -15.76
C GLN A 8 7.44 -7.33 -14.66
N TYR A 9 8.70 -7.09 -15.00
CA TYR A 9 9.65 -6.51 -14.06
C TYR A 9 9.34 -5.04 -13.75
N ILE A 10 8.93 -4.25 -14.75
CA ILE A 10 8.48 -2.87 -14.55
C ILE A 10 7.24 -2.83 -13.64
N ASP A 11 6.26 -3.69 -13.87
CA ASP A 11 5.03 -3.77 -13.07
C ASP A 11 5.35 -4.14 -11.61
N PHE A 12 6.26 -5.10 -11.39
CA PHE A 12 6.74 -5.44 -10.06
C PHE A 12 7.41 -4.25 -9.36
N LEU A 13 8.25 -3.49 -10.06
CA LEU A 13 8.88 -2.29 -9.48
C LEU A 13 7.85 -1.22 -9.13
N VAL A 14 6.83 -1.02 -9.96
CA VAL A 14 5.71 -0.10 -9.69
C VAL A 14 4.96 -0.54 -8.44
N TYR A 15 4.63 -1.84 -8.33
CA TYR A 15 4.01 -2.43 -7.15
C TYR A 15 4.87 -2.19 -5.89
N CYS A 16 6.16 -2.52 -5.92
CA CYS A 16 7.06 -2.31 -4.79
C CYS A 16 7.15 -0.84 -4.37
N LYS A 17 7.18 0.09 -5.35
CA LYS A 17 7.21 1.53 -5.09
C LYS A 17 5.94 2.01 -4.39
N LYS A 18 4.76 1.56 -4.85
CA LYS A 18 3.48 1.88 -4.21
C LYS A 18 3.41 1.32 -2.79
N ARG A 19 3.77 0.05 -2.58
CA ARG A 19 3.81 -0.59 -1.26
C ARG A 19 4.73 0.15 -0.28
N ARG A 20 5.93 0.57 -0.73
CA ARG A 20 6.85 1.38 0.07
C ARG A 20 6.24 2.73 0.46
N SER A 21 5.44 3.35 -0.41
CA SER A 21 4.73 4.60 -0.11
C SER A 21 3.77 4.44 1.07
N PHE A 22 3.03 3.33 1.13
CA PHE A 22 2.13 3.04 2.25
C PHE A 22 2.88 2.89 3.57
N CYS A 23 4.01 2.19 3.58
CA CYS A 23 4.86 2.08 4.78
C CYS A 23 5.33 3.45 5.26
N LYS A 24 5.78 4.32 4.35
CA LYS A 24 6.15 5.72 4.69
C LYS A 24 4.97 6.50 5.26
N GLY A 25 3.79 6.36 4.66
CA GLY A 25 2.56 6.96 5.15
C GLY A 25 2.21 6.52 6.58
N TYR A 26 2.33 5.22 6.87
CA TYR A 26 2.13 4.66 8.21
C TYR A 26 3.09 5.26 9.22
N HIS A 27 4.40 5.27 8.92
CA HIS A 27 5.41 5.86 9.80
C HIS A 27 5.17 7.34 10.07
N ARG A 28 4.80 8.10 9.02
CA ARG A 28 4.46 9.52 9.16
C ARG A 28 3.25 9.71 10.09
N LEU A 29 2.17 8.97 9.88
CA LEU A 29 0.97 9.06 10.71
C LEU A 29 1.26 8.71 12.18
N LYS A 30 2.07 7.68 12.42
CA LYS A 30 2.50 7.32 13.78
C LYS A 30 3.25 8.47 14.45
N LYS A 31 4.16 9.14 13.71
CA LYS A 31 4.90 10.30 14.21
C LYS A 31 3.97 11.47 14.53
N LEU A 32 3.07 11.83 13.59
CA LEU A 32 2.11 12.93 13.78
C LEU A 32 1.24 12.71 15.02
N TRP A 33 0.71 11.49 15.19
CA TRP A 33 -0.12 11.16 16.35
C TRP A 33 0.69 11.18 17.64
N TYR A 34 1.89 10.61 17.66
CA TYR A 34 2.77 10.61 18.83
C TYR A 34 3.16 12.03 19.26
N ASN A 35 3.37 12.93 18.30
CA ASN A 35 3.67 14.34 18.54
C ASN A 35 2.44 15.18 18.92
N GLY A 36 1.23 14.61 18.90
CA GLY A 36 -0.01 15.34 19.16
C GLY A 36 -0.46 16.27 18.03
N GLU A 37 0.12 16.15 16.84
CA GLU A 37 -0.21 16.98 15.67
C GLU A 37 -1.54 16.58 15.02
N ILE A 38 -2.05 15.38 15.30
CA ILE A 38 -3.35 14.88 14.84
C ILE A 38 -4.12 14.19 15.97
N ALA A 39 -5.44 14.28 15.93
CA ALA A 39 -6.30 13.57 16.86
C ALA A 39 -6.26 12.05 16.61
N TYR A 40 -6.56 11.28 17.66
CA TYR A 40 -6.63 9.81 17.56
C TYR A 40 -7.64 9.35 16.50
N SER A 41 -8.79 10.03 16.38
CA SER A 41 -9.80 9.75 15.35
C SER A 41 -9.24 9.87 13.94
N ASP A 42 -8.51 10.95 13.67
CA ASP A 42 -7.94 11.24 12.34
C ASP A 42 -6.81 10.27 12.02
N TYR A 43 -6.01 9.91 13.02
CA TYR A 43 -5.00 8.86 12.93
C TYR A 43 -5.63 7.52 12.51
N VAL A 44 -6.67 7.06 13.23
CA VAL A 44 -7.36 5.80 12.93
C VAL A 44 -8.01 5.83 11.55
N GLN A 45 -8.67 6.93 11.18
CA GLN A 45 -9.29 7.05 9.86
C GLN A 45 -8.24 7.01 8.73
N SER A 46 -7.11 7.69 8.93
CA SER A 46 -6.01 7.72 7.96
C SER A 46 -5.36 6.34 7.82
N LEU A 47 -5.16 5.62 8.93
CA LEU A 47 -4.68 4.23 8.90
C LEU A 47 -5.63 3.31 8.14
N ARG A 48 -6.95 3.44 8.35
CA ARG A 48 -7.95 2.65 7.62
C ARG A 48 -7.88 2.90 6.11
N LYS A 49 -7.69 4.15 5.69
CA LYS A 49 -7.52 4.52 4.27
C LYS A 49 -6.27 3.86 3.67
N ILE A 50 -5.12 3.97 4.34
CA ILE A 50 -3.88 3.31 3.90
C ILE A 50 -4.05 1.80 3.81
N ARG A 51 -4.69 1.18 4.81
CA ARG A 51 -4.93 -0.27 4.81
C ARG A 51 -5.78 -0.71 3.62
N ARG A 52 -6.86 0.02 3.30
CA ARG A 52 -7.71 -0.30 2.14
C ARG A 52 -6.94 -0.19 0.83
N ALA A 53 -6.21 0.91 0.65
CA ALA A 53 -5.39 1.11 -0.55
C ALA A 53 -4.28 0.06 -0.71
N ALA A 54 -3.68 -0.39 0.41
CA ALA A 54 -2.73 -1.49 0.39
C ALA A 54 -3.39 -2.80 -0.04
N ILE A 55 -4.57 -3.12 0.50
CA ILE A 55 -5.31 -4.32 0.10
C ILE A 55 -5.65 -4.29 -1.39
N GLU A 56 -6.19 -3.18 -1.90
CA GLU A 56 -6.49 -3.06 -3.34
C GLU A 56 -5.25 -3.24 -4.21
N LEU A 57 -4.11 -2.64 -3.82
CA LEU A 57 -2.85 -2.85 -4.54
C LEU A 57 -2.44 -4.33 -4.60
N GLU A 58 -2.55 -5.07 -3.50
CA GLU A 58 -2.21 -6.51 -3.47
C GLU A 58 -3.19 -7.30 -4.36
N LEU A 59 -4.48 -6.96 -4.32
CA LEU A 59 -5.51 -7.62 -5.13
C LEU A 59 -5.29 -7.37 -6.63
N ASP A 60 -4.96 -6.14 -7.01
CA ASP A 60 -4.70 -5.74 -8.38
C ASP A 60 -3.43 -6.42 -8.92
N TYR A 61 -2.35 -6.45 -8.13
CA TYR A 61 -1.07 -7.00 -8.58
C TYR A 61 -1.07 -8.53 -8.69
N PHE A 62 -1.67 -9.22 -7.71
CA PHE A 62 -1.79 -10.68 -7.77
C PHE A 62 -2.98 -11.14 -8.61
N ASP A 63 -3.78 -10.21 -9.14
CA ASP A 63 -5.02 -10.47 -9.89
C ASP A 63 -5.87 -11.55 -9.19
N ILE A 64 -6.14 -11.38 -7.90
CA ILE A 64 -6.95 -12.35 -7.13
C ILE A 64 -8.40 -11.90 -6.96
N LEU A 65 -8.79 -10.79 -7.59
CA LEU A 65 -10.16 -10.25 -7.51
C LEU A 65 -11.20 -11.21 -8.08
N HIS A 66 -10.86 -11.92 -9.15
CA HIS A 66 -11.76 -12.87 -9.82
C HIS A 66 -11.93 -14.18 -9.03
N MET A 67 -11.07 -14.48 -8.04
CA MET A 67 -11.14 -15.69 -7.20
C MET A 67 -12.05 -15.55 -5.96
N ARG A 68 -12.72 -14.40 -5.79
CA ARG A 68 -13.61 -14.13 -4.65
C ARG A 68 -15.06 -14.55 -4.86
N TYR A 69 -15.42 -15.04 -6.05
CA TYR A 69 -16.77 -15.42 -6.45
C TYR A 69 -16.92 -16.94 -6.52
#